data_AF-A0A930EEK8-F1
#
_entry.id   AF-A0A930EEK8-F1
#
_cell.length_a   1.000
_cell.length_b   1.000
_cell.length_c   1.000
_cell.angle_alpha   90.00
_cell.angle_beta   90.00
_cell.angle_gamma   90.00
#
_symmetry.space_group_name_H-M   'P 1'
#
loop_
_entity.id
_entity.type
_entity.pdbx_description
1 polymer ?
#
loop_
_entity_poly.entity_id
_entity_poly.type
_entity_poly.pdbx_seq_one_letter_code
_entity_poly.pdbx_strand_id
1 'polypeptide(L)'
;MSAVLVDDLTEIIKKIKVGDNSAVKSLGKFKFFYANSTDCLYRDSDDNEYTYVRTINEPLNVRIYEIPEGDESIEETGEMLAQVTGSAKAEKNGFKFYMSGEEYGTLYRDTESDSDSYFIETSDGRVYVEGFRAVRKANLSCNYIITIDGVRKAVIAGNARIAFEEDVLTENSLICSLDDEYLLLYMAIQEMIMTKNKWLK
;
A
#
# COMPACT_ATOMS: atom_id res chain seq x y z
N MET A 1 5.30 -17.15 -13.66
CA MET A 1 6.67 -16.76 -13.23
C MET A 1 6.58 -16.43 -11.74
N SER A 2 7.48 -16.90 -10.87
CA SER A 2 7.41 -16.63 -9.42
C SER A 2 8.35 -15.48 -9.06
N ALA A 3 7.79 -14.33 -8.67
CA ALA A 3 8.56 -13.18 -8.19
C ALA A 3 8.83 -13.34 -6.68
N VAL A 4 10.03 -12.97 -6.26
CA VAL A 4 10.51 -13.00 -4.87
C VAL A 4 11.13 -11.65 -4.59
N LEU A 5 10.87 -11.06 -3.42
CA LEU A 5 11.43 -9.77 -3.07
C LEU A 5 12.88 -9.92 -2.57
N VAL A 6 13.74 -8.96 -2.92
CA VAL A 6 15.17 -8.97 -2.53
C VAL A 6 15.35 -8.92 -1.01
N ASP A 7 14.43 -8.28 -0.30
CA ASP A 7 14.42 -8.28 1.16
C ASP A 7 14.16 -9.67 1.74
N ASP A 8 13.29 -10.48 1.12
CA ASP A 8 13.05 -11.87 1.55
C ASP A 8 14.34 -12.68 1.47
N LEU A 9 15.09 -12.52 0.37
CA LEU A 9 16.40 -13.15 0.20
C LEU A 9 17.40 -12.66 1.24
N THR A 10 17.39 -11.36 1.55
CA THR A 10 18.30 -10.75 2.54
C THR A 10 17.99 -11.24 3.95
N GLU A 11 16.72 -11.32 4.34
CA GLU A 11 16.29 -11.84 5.64
C GLU A 11 16.59 -13.33 5.78
N ILE A 12 16.35 -14.12 4.73
CA ILE A 12 16.72 -15.53 4.70
C ILE A 12 18.22 -15.70 4.91
N ILE A 13 19.06 -14.90 4.22
CA ILE A 13 20.52 -14.92 4.41
C ILE A 13 20.89 -14.53 5.84
N LYS A 14 20.24 -13.52 6.44
CA LYS A 14 20.49 -13.13 7.84
C LYS A 14 20.15 -14.28 8.81
N LYS A 15 18.99 -14.94 8.64
CA LYS A 15 18.55 -16.09 9.46
C LYS A 15 19.51 -17.28 9.33
N ILE A 16 19.93 -17.61 8.11
CA ILE A 16 20.94 -18.65 7.85
C ILE A 16 22.25 -18.31 8.57
N LYS A 17 22.71 -17.06 8.52
CA LYS A 17 23.95 -16.62 9.17
C LYS A 17 23.92 -16.74 10.70
N VAL A 18 22.75 -16.64 11.33
CA VAL A 18 22.60 -16.80 12.79
C VAL A 18 22.28 -18.24 13.19
N GLY A 19 22.34 -19.20 12.26
CA GLY A 19 22.11 -20.63 12.51
C GLY A 19 20.63 -21.01 12.57
N ASP A 20 19.72 -20.10 12.23
CA ASP A 20 18.29 -20.38 12.16
C ASP A 20 17.93 -20.93 10.77
N ASN A 21 17.89 -22.26 10.67
CA ASN A 21 17.52 -22.99 9.45
C ASN A 21 16.01 -23.26 9.34
N SER A 22 15.18 -22.70 10.22
CA SER A 22 13.73 -22.97 10.25
C SER A 22 12.97 -22.36 9.06
N ALA A 23 13.54 -21.37 8.37
CA ALA A 23 12.83 -20.50 7.42
C ALA A 23 12.95 -20.86 5.92
N VAL A 24 13.73 -21.87 5.52
CA VAL A 24 13.93 -22.18 4.10
C VAL A 24 12.88 -23.19 3.59
N LYS A 25 11.58 -22.84 3.65
CA LYS A 25 10.53 -23.76 3.17
C LYS A 25 9.73 -23.30 1.96
N SER A 26 9.65 -22.01 1.68
CA SER A 26 9.12 -21.52 0.40
C SER A 26 9.35 -20.02 0.29
N LEU A 27 9.85 -19.56 -0.85
CA LEU A 27 9.74 -18.15 -1.21
C LEU A 27 8.27 -17.91 -1.56
N GLY A 28 7.64 -16.93 -0.91
CA GLY A 28 6.25 -16.57 -1.19
C GLY A 28 6.08 -16.19 -2.65
N LYS A 29 4.96 -16.59 -3.25
CA LYS A 29 4.55 -16.08 -4.56
C LYS A 29 3.65 -14.90 -4.29
N PHE A 30 4.01 -13.75 -4.85
CA PHE A 30 3.19 -12.56 -4.76
C PHE A 30 2.33 -12.43 -6.01
N LYS A 31 1.08 -11.99 -5.84
CA LYS A 31 0.33 -11.39 -6.95
C LYS A 31 0.72 -9.92 -7.02
N PHE A 32 0.97 -9.47 -8.24
CA PHE A 32 1.47 -8.14 -8.53
C PHE A 32 0.33 -7.25 -8.99
N PHE A 33 0.22 -6.08 -8.37
CA PHE A 33 -0.69 -5.03 -8.77
C PHE A 33 0.06 -3.72 -8.90
N TYR A 34 -0.38 -2.84 -9.78
CA TYR A 34 0.21 -1.52 -9.96
C TYR A 34 -0.84 -0.48 -10.31
N ALA A 35 -0.50 0.77 -10.06
CA ALA A 35 -1.26 1.92 -10.51
C ALA A 35 -0.31 2.97 -11.08
N ASN A 36 -0.76 3.63 -12.13
CA ASN A 36 -0.13 4.80 -12.71
C ASN A 36 -0.87 6.05 -12.19
N SER A 37 -0.12 7.04 -11.70
CA SER A 37 -0.70 8.30 -11.20
C SER A 37 -1.49 9.14 -12.23
N THR A 38 -1.45 8.80 -13.53
CA THR A 38 -2.13 9.54 -14.61
C THR A 38 -3.60 9.17 -14.78
N ASP A 39 -3.94 7.89 -14.65
CA ASP A 39 -5.31 7.38 -14.85
C ASP A 39 -5.98 6.92 -13.55
N CYS A 40 -5.20 6.79 -12.47
CA CYS A 40 -5.67 6.44 -11.14
C CYS A 40 -6.33 5.04 -11.06
N LEU A 41 -5.97 4.14 -11.98
CA LEU A 41 -6.50 2.79 -12.04
C LEU A 41 -5.48 1.79 -11.49
N TYR A 42 -5.96 0.88 -10.64
CA TYR A 42 -5.18 -0.27 -10.20
C TYR A 42 -5.40 -1.46 -11.13
N ARG A 43 -4.30 -2.08 -11.56
CA ARG A 43 -4.27 -3.21 -12.49
C ARG A 43 -3.43 -4.37 -11.96
N ASP A 44 -3.72 -5.57 -12.43
CA ASP A 44 -2.82 -6.72 -12.26
C ASP A 44 -1.81 -6.85 -13.42
N SER A 45 -0.95 -7.86 -13.37
CA SER A 45 0.10 -8.09 -14.38
C SER A 45 -0.40 -8.39 -15.79
N ASP A 46 -1.68 -8.68 -15.96
CA ASP A 46 -2.32 -8.95 -17.26
C ASP A 46 -3.17 -7.74 -17.72
N ASP A 47 -2.95 -6.56 -17.13
CA ASP A 47 -3.66 -5.30 -17.38
C ASP A 47 -5.17 -5.33 -17.04
N ASN A 48 -5.64 -6.30 -16.25
CA ASN A 48 -7.03 -6.27 -15.78
C ASN A 48 -7.21 -5.18 -14.73
N GLU A 49 -8.23 -4.34 -14.89
CA GLU A 49 -8.54 -3.21 -14.01
C GLU A 49 -9.42 -3.67 -12.84
N TYR A 50 -9.10 -3.20 -11.62
CA TYR A 50 -9.80 -3.61 -10.39
C TYR A 50 -10.52 -2.46 -9.71
N THR A 51 -9.84 -1.32 -9.54
CA THR A 51 -10.38 -0.19 -8.81
C THR A 51 -9.88 1.13 -9.40
N TYR A 52 -10.70 2.16 -9.23
CA TYR A 52 -10.35 3.54 -9.53
C TYR A 52 -10.15 4.32 -8.22
N VAL A 53 -9.13 5.16 -8.15
CA VAL A 53 -8.79 5.93 -6.94
C VAL A 53 -8.93 7.42 -7.19
N ARG A 54 -9.51 8.14 -6.24
CA ARG A 54 -9.54 9.59 -6.22
C ARG A 54 -8.98 10.14 -4.92
N THR A 55 -8.04 11.08 -5.04
CA THR A 55 -7.32 11.63 -3.90
C THR A 55 -7.48 13.15 -3.83
N ILE A 56 -7.91 13.63 -2.66
CA ILE A 56 -7.86 15.04 -2.26
C ILE A 56 -6.78 15.17 -1.19
N ASN A 57 -5.89 16.15 -1.35
CA ASN A 57 -4.70 16.26 -0.51
C ASN A 57 -4.95 16.96 0.83
N GLU A 58 -5.86 17.94 0.93
CA GLU A 58 -6.17 18.63 2.20
C GLU A 58 -7.64 19.08 2.29
N PRO A 59 -8.37 18.65 3.35
CA PRO A 59 -7.98 17.53 4.22
C PRO A 59 -7.77 16.25 3.38
N LEU A 60 -6.90 15.35 3.84
CA LEU A 60 -6.64 14.09 3.14
C LEU A 60 -7.96 13.33 3.01
N ASN A 61 -8.34 13.02 1.78
CA ASN A 61 -9.52 12.22 1.46
C ASN A 61 -9.19 11.35 0.24
N VAL A 62 -8.84 10.10 0.49
CA VAL A 62 -8.67 9.07 -0.54
C VAL A 62 -9.99 8.32 -0.65
N ARG A 63 -10.50 8.13 -1.86
CA ARG A 63 -11.69 7.33 -2.16
C ARG A 63 -11.33 6.30 -3.21
N ILE A 64 -11.75 5.06 -2.98
CA ILE A 64 -11.54 3.94 -3.89
C ILE A 64 -12.91 3.47 -4.34
N TYR A 65 -13.07 3.32 -5.65
CA TYR A 65 -14.32 2.97 -6.30
C TYR A 65 -14.18 1.65 -7.04
N GLU A 66 -15.29 0.92 -7.11
CA GLU A 66 -15.48 -0.13 -8.11
C GLU A 66 -15.57 0.51 -9.50
N ILE A 67 -15.08 -0.20 -10.51
CA ILE A 67 -15.19 0.21 -11.90
C ILE A 67 -16.54 -0.31 -12.43
N PRO A 68 -17.52 0.57 -12.72
CA PRO A 68 -18.81 0.16 -13.27
C PRO A 68 -18.65 -0.43 -14.67
N GLU A 69 -19.58 -1.30 -15.07
CA GLU A 69 -19.62 -1.79 -16.46
C GLU A 69 -20.02 -0.67 -17.43
N GLY A 70 -19.27 -0.51 -18.53
CA GLY A 70 -19.56 0.46 -19.60
C GLY A 70 -18.75 1.75 -19.48
N ASP A 71 -19.19 2.79 -20.20
CA ASP A 71 -18.45 4.06 -20.36
C ASP A 71 -18.96 5.17 -19.41
N GLU A 72 -19.68 4.81 -18.34
CA GLU A 72 -20.24 5.78 -17.41
C GLU A 72 -19.17 6.40 -16.49
N SER A 73 -19.45 7.60 -15.96
CA SER A 73 -18.53 8.28 -15.05
C SER A 73 -18.40 7.49 -13.75
N ILE A 74 -17.20 6.94 -13.48
CA ILE A 74 -16.91 6.14 -12.28
C ILE A 74 -17.23 6.90 -11.01
N GLU A 75 -16.90 8.20 -10.94
CA GLU A 75 -17.14 9.02 -9.74
C GLU A 75 -18.64 9.26 -9.46
N GLU A 76 -19.50 9.11 -10.47
CA GLU A 76 -20.95 9.30 -10.35
C GLU A 76 -21.71 7.98 -10.14
N THR A 77 -21.18 6.88 -10.64
CA THR A 77 -21.92 5.60 -10.77
C THR A 77 -21.25 4.43 -10.07
N GLY A 78 -19.93 4.49 -9.85
CA GLY A 78 -19.16 3.45 -9.17
C GLY A 78 -19.46 3.42 -7.67
N GLU A 79 -19.59 2.21 -7.12
CA GLU A 79 -19.72 2.01 -5.68
C GLU A 79 -18.40 2.40 -4.98
N MET A 80 -18.50 3.16 -3.89
CA MET A 80 -17.32 3.51 -3.08
C MET A 80 -16.95 2.33 -2.17
N LEU A 81 -15.88 1.63 -2.53
CA LEU A 81 -15.36 0.48 -1.82
C LEU A 81 -14.61 0.87 -0.55
N ALA A 82 -13.84 1.97 -0.58
CA ALA A 82 -13.08 2.41 0.58
C ALA A 82 -12.90 3.92 0.62
N GLN A 83 -12.72 4.44 1.83
CA GLN A 83 -12.37 5.82 2.06
C GLN A 83 -11.35 5.95 3.18
N VAL A 84 -10.31 6.77 2.96
CA VAL A 84 -9.38 7.18 4.01
C VAL A 84 -9.48 8.69 4.21
N THR A 85 -9.71 9.12 5.44
CA THR A 85 -9.81 10.55 5.80
C THR A 85 -8.85 10.92 6.90
N GLY A 86 -8.31 12.14 6.86
CA GLY A 86 -7.47 12.66 7.92
C GLY A 86 -6.81 13.99 7.55
N SER A 87 -5.76 14.35 8.28
CA SER A 87 -4.93 15.49 7.90
C SER A 87 -3.48 15.23 8.27
N ALA A 88 -2.58 15.44 7.31
CA ALA A 88 -1.14 15.35 7.56
C ALA A 88 -0.69 16.37 8.63
N LYS A 89 -1.38 17.52 8.75
CA LYS A 89 -1.09 18.54 9.79
C LYS A 89 -1.51 18.11 11.19
N ALA A 90 -2.38 17.10 11.30
CA ALA A 90 -2.90 16.58 12.55
C ALA A 90 -2.68 15.06 12.65
N GLU A 91 -1.53 14.57 12.16
CA GLU A 91 -1.20 13.14 12.09
C GLU A 91 -1.42 12.38 13.41
N LYS A 92 -1.19 13.03 14.56
CA LYS A 92 -1.45 12.44 15.89
C LYS A 92 -2.90 11.99 16.12
N ASN A 93 -3.86 12.54 15.37
CA ASN A 93 -5.27 12.15 15.44
C ASN A 93 -5.57 10.86 14.66
N GLY A 94 -4.58 10.36 13.92
CA GLY A 94 -4.72 9.21 13.03
C GLY A 94 -5.45 9.53 11.73
N PHE A 95 -5.51 8.52 10.86
CA PHE A 95 -6.24 8.53 9.60
C PHE A 95 -7.34 7.48 9.69
N LYS A 96 -8.59 7.89 9.47
CA LYS A 96 -9.76 7.00 9.59
C LYS A 96 -9.95 6.24 8.29
N PHE A 97 -10.10 4.93 8.39
CA PHE A 97 -10.37 4.02 7.29
C PHE A 97 -11.83 3.59 7.36
N TYR A 98 -12.52 3.72 6.24
CA TYR A 98 -13.84 3.17 6.01
C TYR A 98 -13.76 2.17 4.86
N MET A 99 -14.38 1.00 5.03
CA MET A 99 -14.45 -0.07 4.04
C MET A 99 -15.92 -0.43 3.84
N SER A 100 -16.38 -0.44 2.59
CA SER A 100 -17.79 -0.71 2.24
C SER A 100 -18.79 0.13 3.06
N GLY A 101 -18.45 1.40 3.30
CA GLY A 101 -19.26 2.35 4.06
C GLY A 101 -19.18 2.25 5.59
N GLU A 102 -18.47 1.26 6.15
CA GLU A 102 -18.34 1.07 7.61
C GLU A 102 -16.96 1.50 8.11
N GLU A 103 -16.87 2.01 9.35
CA GLU A 103 -15.58 2.32 9.97
C GLU A 103 -14.79 1.02 10.21
N TYR A 104 -13.66 0.90 9.52
CA TYR A 104 -12.77 -0.26 9.62
C TYR A 104 -11.75 -0.09 10.76
N GLY A 105 -11.32 1.14 10.99
CA GLY A 105 -10.44 1.50 12.09
C GLY A 105 -9.71 2.81 11.84
N THR A 106 -8.83 3.19 12.75
CA THR A 106 -7.99 4.39 12.62
C THR A 106 -6.53 4.00 12.62
N LEU A 107 -5.81 4.38 11.57
CA LEU A 107 -4.37 4.18 11.44
C LEU A 107 -3.62 5.29 12.19
N TYR A 108 -2.82 4.89 13.16
CA TYR A 108 -1.97 5.78 13.95
C TYR A 108 -0.51 5.57 13.60
N ARG A 109 0.28 6.64 13.68
CA ARG A 109 1.72 6.54 13.64
C ARG A 109 2.22 5.86 14.91
N ASP A 110 3.10 4.89 14.76
CA ASP A 110 3.85 4.29 15.86
C ASP A 110 5.01 5.21 16.24
N THR A 111 4.85 5.95 17.32
CA THR A 111 5.88 6.89 17.81
C THR A 111 6.99 6.22 18.62
N GLU A 112 6.83 4.94 18.96
CA GLU A 112 7.84 4.17 19.70
C GLU A 112 8.82 3.45 18.76
N SER A 113 8.52 3.39 17.45
CA SER A 113 9.37 2.73 16.46
C SER A 113 10.55 3.58 15.98
N ASP A 114 11.69 2.89 15.79
CA ASP A 114 12.87 3.26 14.99
C ASP A 114 12.58 3.75 13.54
N SER A 115 11.47 3.27 12.98
CA SER A 115 11.11 3.39 11.57
C SER A 115 9.85 4.24 11.36
N ASP A 116 9.63 4.65 10.11
CA ASP A 116 8.34 5.24 9.72
C ASP A 116 7.30 4.13 9.73
N SER A 117 6.58 3.99 10.83
CA SER A 117 5.66 2.87 11.07
C SER A 117 4.29 3.33 11.52
N TYR A 118 3.29 2.50 11.22
CA TYR A 118 1.89 2.74 11.54
C TYR A 118 1.22 1.46 12.00
N PHE A 119 0.11 1.62 12.73
CA PHE A 119 -0.73 0.50 13.13
C PHE A 119 -2.20 0.88 13.08
N ILE A 120 -3.05 -0.10 12.79
CA ILE A 120 -4.51 -0.02 12.87
C ILE A 120 -5.02 -1.29 13.55
N GLU A 121 -5.85 -1.09 14.58
CA GLU A 121 -6.59 -2.17 15.23
C GLU A 121 -7.91 -2.35 14.47
N THR A 122 -8.18 -3.57 14.02
CA THR A 122 -9.33 -3.91 13.16
C THR A 122 -10.04 -5.15 13.69
N SER A 123 -11.19 -5.51 13.11
CA SER A 123 -11.84 -6.80 13.36
C SER A 123 -11.01 -8.00 12.94
N ASP A 124 -10.11 -7.81 11.97
CA ASP A 124 -9.33 -8.90 11.34
C ASP A 124 -7.97 -9.10 12.02
N GLY A 125 -7.69 -8.33 13.07
CA GLY A 125 -6.44 -8.35 13.83
C GLY A 125 -5.71 -7.00 13.81
N ARG A 126 -4.50 -7.01 14.35
CA ARG A 126 -3.62 -5.83 14.38
C ARG A 126 -2.85 -5.75 13.08
N VAL A 127 -3.18 -4.77 12.27
CA VAL A 127 -2.42 -4.45 11.06
C VAL A 127 -1.25 -3.56 11.45
N TYR A 128 -0.04 -3.95 11.07
CA TYR A 128 1.17 -3.18 11.27
C TYR A 128 1.85 -2.89 9.93
N VAL A 129 2.21 -1.63 9.71
CA VAL A 129 2.77 -1.12 8.46
C VAL A 129 4.15 -0.55 8.78
N GLU A 130 5.20 -1.23 8.35
CA GLU A 130 6.58 -0.89 8.69
C GLU A 130 7.34 -0.39 7.47
N GLY A 131 7.85 0.84 7.56
CA GLY A 131 8.68 1.44 6.53
C GLY A 131 10.06 0.81 6.52
N PHE A 132 10.51 0.36 5.35
CA PHE A 132 11.88 -0.09 5.15
C PHE A 132 12.64 0.87 4.24
N ARG A 133 13.97 0.92 4.41
CA ARG A 133 14.79 1.86 3.65
C ARG A 133 14.77 1.49 2.17
N ALA A 134 14.23 2.40 1.37
CA ALA A 134 14.57 2.46 -0.04
C ALA A 134 16.10 2.64 -0.17
N VAL A 135 16.70 2.10 -1.22
CA VAL A 135 18.14 2.25 -1.51
C VAL A 135 18.51 3.71 -1.89
N ARG A 136 17.72 4.74 -1.54
CA ARG A 136 17.94 6.14 -1.92
C ARG A 136 17.59 7.21 -0.88
N LYS A 137 18.19 8.37 -1.12
CA LYS A 137 18.45 9.51 -0.23
C LYS A 137 17.37 10.61 -0.23
N ALA A 138 16.16 10.35 -0.74
CA ALA A 138 15.10 11.37 -0.85
C ALA A 138 13.73 10.80 -0.49
N ASN A 139 13.01 11.49 0.41
CA ASN A 139 11.74 11.15 1.07
C ASN A 139 10.50 11.07 0.16
N LEU A 140 10.67 10.73 -1.12
CA LEU A 140 9.57 10.70 -2.11
C LEU A 140 9.09 9.28 -2.43
N SER A 141 9.38 8.30 -1.56
CA SER A 141 9.04 6.91 -1.83
C SER A 141 8.20 6.29 -0.73
N CYS A 142 7.16 5.56 -1.12
CA CYS A 142 6.47 4.59 -0.28
C CYS A 142 7.24 3.26 -0.37
N ASN A 143 7.69 2.68 0.74
CA ASN A 143 8.26 1.32 0.78
C ASN A 143 7.92 0.72 2.15
N TYR A 144 6.89 -0.13 2.18
CA TYR A 144 6.37 -0.65 3.44
C TYR A 144 6.05 -2.13 3.35
N ILE A 145 6.29 -2.83 4.47
CA ILE A 145 5.80 -4.18 4.71
C ILE A 145 4.50 -4.07 5.50
N ILE A 146 3.47 -4.77 5.06
CA ILE A 146 2.19 -4.88 5.78
C ILE A 146 2.10 -6.26 6.42
N THR A 147 1.83 -6.29 7.71
CA THR A 147 1.56 -7.51 8.48
C THR A 147 0.20 -7.42 9.16
N ILE A 148 -0.45 -8.55 9.35
CA ILE A 148 -1.65 -8.70 10.18
C ILE A 148 -1.35 -9.76 11.22
N ASP A 149 -1.46 -9.42 12.50
CA ASP A 149 -1.08 -10.26 13.64
C ASP A 149 0.33 -10.86 13.50
N GLY A 150 1.26 -10.04 12.99
CA GLY A 150 2.66 -10.43 12.77
C GLY A 150 2.91 -11.33 11.56
N VAL A 151 1.85 -11.74 10.84
CA VAL A 151 1.98 -12.47 9.57
C VAL A 151 2.07 -11.47 8.44
N ARG A 152 3.15 -11.54 7.64
CA ARG A 152 3.30 -10.67 6.46
C ARG A 152 2.24 -10.99 5.42
N LYS A 153 1.58 -9.94 4.95
CA LYS A 153 0.49 -10.01 3.98
C LYS A 153 0.79 -9.32 2.67
N ALA A 154 1.52 -8.20 2.69
CA ALA A 154 1.88 -7.50 1.46
C ALA A 154 3.17 -6.70 1.62
N VAL A 155 3.72 -6.30 0.48
CA VAL A 155 4.70 -5.22 0.37
C VAL A 155 4.19 -4.21 -0.62
N ILE A 156 4.23 -2.94 -0.22
CA ILE A 156 3.84 -1.82 -1.07
C ILE A 156 5.06 -0.98 -1.38
N ALA A 157 5.14 -0.48 -2.61
CA ALA A 157 6.17 0.47 -2.98
C ALA A 157 5.63 1.52 -3.96
N GLY A 158 6.20 2.72 -3.94
CA GLY A 158 5.83 3.79 -4.87
C GLY A 158 6.99 4.74 -5.11
N ASN A 159 7.28 5.05 -6.37
CA ASN A 159 8.36 5.97 -6.76
C ASN A 159 8.19 6.48 -8.19
N ALA A 160 8.54 7.75 -8.45
CA ALA A 160 8.64 8.36 -9.78
C ALA A 160 9.62 7.68 -10.76
N ARG A 161 10.43 6.72 -10.30
CA ARG A 161 11.39 5.95 -11.11
C ARG A 161 10.95 4.51 -11.38
N ILE A 162 9.85 4.06 -10.78
CA ILE A 162 9.18 2.85 -11.23
C ILE A 162 8.37 3.33 -12.43
N ALA A 163 8.76 2.96 -13.65
CA ALA A 163 8.10 3.37 -14.89
C ALA A 163 7.68 2.12 -15.64
N PHE A 164 6.38 1.93 -15.86
CA PHE A 164 5.83 0.84 -16.68
C PHE A 164 5.61 1.26 -18.15
N GLU A 165 5.66 2.56 -18.42
CA GLU A 165 5.53 3.15 -19.76
C GLU A 165 6.82 3.86 -20.16
N GLU A 166 7.07 3.98 -21.48
CA GLU A 166 8.31 4.54 -22.03
C GLU A 166 8.53 6.02 -21.73
N ASP A 167 7.49 6.75 -21.32
CA ASP A 167 7.56 8.19 -21.02
C ASP A 167 7.68 8.53 -19.54
N VAL A 168 8.55 9.50 -19.28
CA VAL A 168 9.36 9.65 -18.06
C VAL A 168 8.70 10.58 -17.05
N LEU A 169 8.71 10.19 -15.75
CA LEU A 169 8.29 10.93 -14.54
C LEU A 169 6.93 10.60 -13.94
N THR A 170 6.35 9.47 -14.28
CA THR A 170 5.10 9.03 -13.66
C THR A 170 5.38 8.31 -12.34
N GLU A 171 4.82 8.80 -11.23
CA GLU A 171 4.83 8.06 -9.96
C GLU A 171 3.97 6.81 -10.14
N ASN A 172 4.63 5.66 -10.24
CA ASN A 172 3.92 4.40 -10.19
C ASN A 172 3.99 3.83 -8.78
N SER A 173 2.89 3.22 -8.40
CA SER A 173 2.71 2.51 -7.14
C SER A 173 2.54 1.02 -7.45
N LEU A 174 3.03 0.16 -6.57
CA LEU A 174 2.99 -1.29 -6.74
C LEU A 174 2.67 -1.99 -5.42
N ILE A 175 1.91 -3.06 -5.53
CA ILE A 175 1.53 -3.92 -4.42
C ILE A 175 1.94 -5.35 -4.79
N CYS A 176 2.81 -5.92 -3.97
CA CYS A 176 3.13 -7.34 -3.97
C CYS A 176 2.31 -8.01 -2.86
N SER A 177 1.16 -8.57 -3.23
CA SER A 177 0.22 -9.21 -2.29
C SER A 177 0.53 -10.69 -2.11
N LEU A 178 0.57 -11.17 -0.85
CA LEU A 178 0.56 -12.59 -0.49
C LEU A 178 -0.84 -13.10 -0.17
N ASP A 179 -1.80 -12.18 0.00
CA ASP A 179 -3.16 -12.46 0.47
C ASP A 179 -4.11 -11.40 -0.07
N ASP A 180 -4.76 -11.71 -1.19
CA ASP A 180 -5.59 -10.74 -1.91
C ASP A 180 -6.90 -10.40 -1.18
N GLU A 181 -7.25 -11.12 -0.10
CA GLU A 181 -8.43 -10.85 0.74
C GLU A 181 -8.42 -9.40 1.27
N TYR A 182 -7.25 -8.85 1.55
CA TYR A 182 -7.10 -7.48 2.05
C TYR A 182 -6.52 -6.51 1.02
N LEU A 183 -6.63 -6.82 -0.27
CA LEU A 183 -6.09 -5.97 -1.35
C LEU A 183 -6.58 -4.52 -1.25
N LEU A 184 -7.86 -4.33 -0.94
CA LEU A 184 -8.47 -3.01 -0.78
C LEU A 184 -7.83 -2.21 0.37
N LEU A 185 -7.50 -2.88 1.48
CA LEU A 185 -6.76 -2.28 2.59
C LEU A 185 -5.36 -1.86 2.17
N TYR A 186 -4.66 -2.68 1.38
CA TYR A 186 -3.31 -2.36 0.91
C TYR A 186 -3.32 -1.13 -0.01
N MET A 187 -4.29 -1.04 -0.93
CA MET A 187 -4.49 0.13 -1.78
C MET A 187 -4.77 1.39 -0.95
N ALA A 188 -5.68 1.30 0.02
CA ALA A 188 -6.02 2.42 0.90
C ALA A 188 -4.82 2.92 1.72
N ILE A 189 -4.01 2.01 2.27
CA ILE A 189 -2.77 2.34 3.00
C ILE A 189 -1.76 3.01 2.07
N GLN A 190 -1.52 2.42 0.89
CA GLN A 190 -0.56 2.94 -0.07
C GLN A 190 -0.90 4.36 -0.52
N GLU A 191 -2.16 4.59 -0.89
CA GLU A 191 -2.64 5.90 -1.35
C GLU A 191 -2.60 6.95 -0.24
N MET A 192 -2.96 6.58 0.99
CA MET A 192 -2.85 7.47 2.13
C MET A 192 -1.38 7.87 2.38
N ILE A 193 -0.44 6.92 2.40
CA ILE A 193 0.98 7.20 2.62
C ILE A 193 1.54 8.08 1.50
N MET A 194 1.24 7.75 0.24
CA MET A 194 1.68 8.54 -0.92
C MET A 194 1.14 9.97 -0.85
N THR A 195 -0.14 10.12 -0.53
CA THR A 195 -0.80 11.43 -0.38
C THR A 195 -0.17 12.23 0.76
N LYS A 196 0.04 11.60 1.92
CA LYS A 196 0.71 12.21 3.07
C LYS A 196 2.13 12.67 2.70
N ASN A 197 2.92 11.85 2.02
CA ASN A 197 4.30 12.17 1.70
C ASN A 197 4.44 13.34 0.72
N LYS A 198 3.46 13.57 -0.16
CA LYS A 198 3.42 14.77 -1.02
C LYS A 198 3.36 16.09 -0.22
N TRP A 199 2.96 16.06 1.05
CA TRP A 199 2.95 17.22 1.95
C TRP A 199 4.29 17.52 2.61
N LEU A 200 5.22 16.56 2.71
CA LEU A 200 6.47 16.72 3.47
C LEU A 200 7.54 17.55 2.71
N LYS A 201 7.13 18.57 1.95
CA LYS A 201 8.02 19.50 1.22
C LYS A 201 8.65 20.55 2.14
#